data_AF-A0A3V5USX0-F1
#
_entry.id   AF-A0A3V5USX0-F1
#
_cell.length_a   1.000
_cell.length_b   1.000
_cell.length_c   1.000
_cell.angle_alpha   90.00
_cell.angle_beta   90.00
_cell.angle_gamma   90.00
#
_symmetry.space_group_name_H-M   'P 1'
#
loop_
_entity.id
_entity.type
_entity.pdbx_description
1 polymer ?
#
loop_
_entity_poly.entity_id
_entity_poly.type
_entity_poly.pdbx_seq_one_letter_code
_entity_poly.pdbx_strand_id
1 'polypeptide(L)'
;MQELISRVEDLAGIEMNHTTSLVVIFGIIFLTAVVVHIILHWIVLRAFEKRASASSRLWLQIITQNKLFHRLAFTLQGIIVNIQAALWLQKGSEAADILTTCAQLWIMTYALLSLFSLLDVIFNLSQKWPAASQLPLKGIFQGIKLIGAIIVGILMISLLIGQSPAILISGLGAMAAVLMLVFKDPILGLVAGIQLSANDMLKLGDWLEMPKYGADGAVIDIGLTTVKVRNWDNTITTIPTWSLVSDSFKNWSGMSASGGRRIKRSINIDATSIHFLDDDEKQRLLTAQLLKPYLTSRHQEIDEWNKQLDAPESALNHRQMTNIGTFRAYLNEYLRHHPRIRKDMTLMVRQLAPDDHGLPIEIYAFTNTVVWLEYESIQADIFDHIFAVVEEFGLRIHQTPTGSDIRALSGTLRH
;
A
#
# COMPACT_ATOMS: atom_id res chain seq x y z
N MET A 1 -37.27 -57.59 9.76
CA MET A 1 -38.49 -56.77 9.58
C MET A 1 -39.73 -57.66 9.58
N GLN A 2 -39.90 -58.58 8.62
CA GLN A 2 -41.03 -59.52 8.58
C GLN A 2 -41.17 -60.37 9.86
N GLU A 3 -40.05 -60.86 10.43
CA GLU A 3 -40.08 -61.64 11.68
C GLU A 3 -40.41 -60.81 12.94
N LEU A 4 -40.20 -59.49 12.90
CA LEU A 4 -40.50 -58.59 14.01
C LEU A 4 -41.93 -58.06 13.91
N ILE A 5 -42.41 -57.87 12.68
CA ILE A 5 -43.81 -57.59 12.37
C ILE A 5 -44.68 -58.79 12.77
N SER A 6 -44.28 -60.03 12.44
CA SER A 6 -45.03 -61.23 12.80
C SER A 6 -45.09 -61.45 14.32
N ARG A 7 -43.99 -61.19 15.05
CA ARG A 7 -44.00 -61.26 16.53
C ARG A 7 -44.86 -60.17 17.18
N VAL A 8 -44.97 -58.99 16.56
CA VAL A 8 -45.85 -57.92 17.06
C VAL A 8 -47.32 -58.22 16.70
N GLU A 9 -47.60 -58.82 15.55
CA GLU A 9 -48.94 -59.35 15.22
C GLU A 9 -49.41 -60.39 16.24
N ASP A 10 -48.54 -61.34 16.60
CA ASP A 10 -48.84 -62.39 17.59
C ASP A 10 -49.03 -61.84 19.02
N LEU A 11 -48.34 -60.75 19.40
CA LEU A 11 -48.40 -60.14 20.74
C LEU A 11 -49.52 -59.11 20.89
N ALA A 12 -49.89 -58.39 19.83
CA ALA A 12 -50.84 -57.28 19.88
C ALA A 12 -52.22 -57.63 19.29
N GLY A 13 -52.34 -58.69 18.49
CA GLY A 13 -53.61 -59.12 17.89
C GLY A 13 -54.20 -58.14 16.87
N ILE A 14 -53.37 -57.32 16.23
CA ILE A 14 -53.78 -56.28 15.27
C ILE A 14 -53.35 -56.72 13.86
N GLU A 15 -54.27 -56.79 12.90
CA GLU A 15 -53.93 -56.99 11.47
C GLU A 15 -53.04 -55.85 10.96
N MET A 16 -51.82 -56.17 10.50
CA MET A 16 -50.88 -55.14 10.04
C MET A 16 -51.19 -54.68 8.62
N ASN A 17 -51.98 -53.61 8.51
CA ASN A 17 -52.02 -52.78 7.31
C ASN A 17 -50.74 -51.91 7.18
N HIS A 18 -50.48 -51.40 5.97
CA HIS A 18 -49.31 -50.55 5.68
C HIS A 18 -49.21 -49.33 6.61
N THR A 19 -50.33 -48.70 6.94
CA THR A 19 -50.39 -47.55 7.85
C THR A 19 -50.10 -47.93 9.30
N THR A 20 -50.63 -49.05 9.79
CA THR A 20 -50.38 -49.53 11.16
C THR A 20 -48.92 -49.95 11.36
N SER A 21 -48.29 -50.58 10.36
CA SER A 21 -46.86 -50.93 10.44
C SER A 21 -45.95 -49.69 10.49
N LEU A 22 -46.24 -48.65 9.71
CA LEU A 22 -45.51 -47.38 9.77
C LEU A 22 -45.65 -46.72 11.16
N VAL A 23 -46.86 -46.67 11.73
CA VAL A 23 -47.08 -46.09 13.06
C VAL A 23 -46.29 -46.84 14.14
N VAL A 24 -46.27 -48.18 14.09
CA VAL A 24 -45.48 -49.00 15.02
C VAL A 24 -43.98 -48.73 14.87
N ILE A 25 -43.48 -48.62 13.64
CA ILE A 25 -42.06 -48.32 13.37
C ILE A 25 -41.69 -46.93 13.90
N PHE A 26 -42.49 -45.89 13.62
CA PHE A 26 -42.27 -44.56 14.16
C PHE A 26 -42.32 -44.54 15.70
N GLY A 27 -43.23 -45.32 16.30
CA GLY A 27 -43.31 -45.51 17.74
C GLY A 27 -42.04 -46.15 18.32
N ILE A 28 -41.49 -47.18 17.66
CA ILE A 28 -40.23 -47.82 18.07
C ILE A 28 -39.07 -46.82 17.96
N ILE A 29 -38.93 -46.11 16.83
CA ILE A 29 -37.86 -45.11 16.63
C ILE A 29 -37.94 -44.00 17.67
N PHE A 30 -39.16 -43.53 17.99
CA PHE A 30 -39.37 -42.51 19.00
C PHE A 30 -39.01 -43.03 20.40
N LEU A 31 -39.48 -44.22 20.77
CA LEU A 31 -39.20 -44.84 22.06
C LEU A 31 -37.70 -45.06 22.26
N THR A 32 -37.01 -45.61 21.27
CA THR A 32 -35.56 -45.82 21.33
C THR A 32 -34.82 -44.48 21.39
N ALA A 33 -35.25 -43.45 20.66
CA ALA A 33 -34.67 -42.12 20.73
C ALA A 33 -34.82 -41.50 22.13
N VAL A 34 -35.98 -41.68 22.79
CA VAL A 34 -36.22 -41.25 24.18
C VAL A 34 -35.34 -42.02 25.16
N VAL A 35 -35.27 -43.35 25.04
CA VAL A 35 -34.43 -44.19 25.90
C VAL A 35 -32.95 -43.79 25.76
N VAL A 36 -32.47 -43.62 24.53
CA VAL A 36 -31.10 -43.15 24.25
C VAL A 36 -30.87 -41.76 24.82
N HIS A 37 -31.84 -40.84 24.67
CA HIS A 37 -31.76 -39.51 25.24
C HIS A 37 -31.59 -39.56 26.75
N ILE A 38 -32.40 -40.37 27.44
CA ILE A 38 -32.34 -40.57 28.89
C ILE A 38 -30.99 -41.16 29.27
N ILE A 39 -30.54 -42.24 28.62
CA ILE A 39 -29.25 -42.86 28.94
C ILE A 39 -28.10 -41.87 28.75
N LEU A 40 -28.05 -41.17 27.62
CA LEU A 40 -26.96 -40.23 27.33
C LEU A 40 -26.98 -39.04 28.31
N HIS A 41 -28.12 -38.38 28.50
CA HIS A 41 -28.17 -37.13 29.27
C HIS A 41 -28.31 -37.35 30.78
N TRP A 42 -29.02 -38.40 31.19
CA TRP A 42 -29.24 -38.65 32.60
C TRP A 42 -28.13 -39.49 33.23
N ILE A 43 -27.67 -40.54 32.55
CA ILE A 43 -26.67 -41.47 33.09
C ILE A 43 -25.27 -41.03 32.69
N VAL A 44 -24.98 -40.97 31.38
CA VAL A 44 -23.62 -40.76 30.88
C VAL A 44 -23.11 -39.35 31.21
N LEU A 45 -23.85 -38.30 30.85
CA LEU A 45 -23.41 -36.92 31.08
C LEU A 45 -23.28 -36.60 32.57
N ARG A 46 -24.26 -36.98 33.41
CA ARG A 46 -24.15 -36.75 34.87
C ARG A 46 -22.99 -37.51 35.50
N ALA A 47 -22.69 -38.72 35.05
CA ALA A 47 -21.54 -39.47 35.54
C ALA A 47 -20.21 -38.77 35.17
N PHE A 48 -20.10 -38.27 33.94
CA PHE A 48 -18.94 -37.50 33.49
C PHE A 48 -18.81 -36.17 34.23
N GLU A 49 -19.88 -35.42 34.43
CA GLU A 49 -19.89 -34.16 35.17
C GLU A 49 -19.47 -34.35 36.63
N LYS A 50 -20.06 -35.34 37.32
CA LYS A 50 -19.73 -35.66 38.72
C LYS A 50 -18.26 -36.06 38.87
N ARG A 51 -17.71 -36.78 37.88
CA ARG A 51 -16.29 -37.19 37.88
C ARG A 51 -15.36 -36.04 37.53
N ALA A 52 -15.77 -35.13 36.65
CA ALA A 52 -15.01 -33.95 36.29
C ALA A 52 -14.98 -32.91 37.42
N SER A 53 -16.10 -32.69 38.13
CA SER A 53 -16.17 -31.79 39.27
C SER A 53 -15.39 -32.31 40.48
N ALA A 54 -15.29 -33.63 40.64
CA ALA A 54 -14.47 -34.27 41.67
C ALA A 54 -12.97 -34.33 41.30
N SER A 55 -12.59 -33.99 40.06
CA SER A 55 -11.19 -34.03 39.61
C SER A 55 -10.51 -32.68 39.80
N SER A 56 -9.26 -32.70 40.29
CA SER A 56 -8.38 -31.53 40.36
C SER A 56 -7.76 -31.14 39.00
N ARG A 57 -7.98 -31.95 37.95
CA ARG A 57 -7.41 -31.71 36.62
C ARG A 57 -8.20 -30.63 35.88
N LEU A 58 -7.56 -29.48 35.71
CA LEU A 58 -8.11 -28.27 35.09
C LEU A 58 -8.75 -28.48 33.70
N TRP A 59 -8.19 -29.37 32.87
CA TRP A 59 -8.71 -29.62 31.52
C TRP A 59 -10.08 -30.33 31.54
N LEU A 60 -10.31 -31.23 32.50
CA LEU A 60 -11.60 -31.91 32.68
C LEU A 60 -12.72 -30.92 33.04
N GLN A 61 -12.42 -29.90 33.85
CA GLN A 61 -13.38 -28.86 34.22
C GLN A 61 -13.72 -27.93 33.04
N ILE A 62 -12.72 -27.59 32.21
CA ILE A 62 -12.93 -26.73 31.03
C ILE A 62 -13.79 -27.45 29.98
N ILE A 63 -13.59 -28.75 29.78
CA ILE A 63 -14.36 -29.53 28.79
C ILE A 63 -15.85 -29.59 29.17
N THR A 64 -16.18 -29.81 30.45
CA THR A 64 -17.57 -29.92 30.90
C THR A 64 -18.29 -28.57 30.91
N GLN A 65 -17.61 -27.47 31.22
CA GLN A 65 -18.20 -26.12 31.20
C GLN A 65 -18.62 -25.65 29.80
N ASN A 66 -17.92 -26.07 28.74
CA ASN A 66 -18.20 -25.65 27.36
C ASN A 66 -19.30 -26.46 26.67
N LYS A 67 -20.09 -27.26 27.41
CA LYS A 67 -21.20 -28.08 26.89
C LYS A 67 -20.82 -29.03 25.73
N LEU A 68 -19.53 -29.35 25.58
CA LEU A 68 -19.04 -30.20 24.47
C LEU A 68 -19.72 -31.56 24.47
N PHE A 69 -19.73 -32.23 25.62
CA PHE A 69 -20.31 -33.57 25.74
C PHE A 69 -21.84 -33.58 25.51
N HIS A 70 -22.54 -32.52 25.91
CA HIS A 70 -23.98 -32.38 25.62
C HIS A 70 -24.24 -32.33 24.11
N ARG A 71 -23.46 -31.52 23.40
CA ARG A 71 -23.61 -31.37 21.94
C ARG A 71 -23.23 -32.67 21.22
N LEU A 72 -22.16 -33.35 21.66
CA LEU A 72 -21.78 -34.67 21.14
C LEU A 72 -22.85 -35.73 21.40
N ALA A 73 -23.52 -35.70 22.56
CA ALA A 73 -24.63 -36.60 22.87
C ALA A 73 -25.81 -36.39 21.91
N PHE A 74 -26.15 -35.14 21.59
CA PHE A 74 -27.18 -34.83 20.59
C PHE A 74 -26.77 -35.22 19.16
N THR A 75 -25.49 -35.08 18.79
CA THR A 75 -24.97 -35.60 17.52
C THR A 75 -25.13 -37.12 17.45
N LEU A 76 -24.74 -37.83 18.50
CA LEU A 76 -24.86 -39.29 18.59
C LEU A 76 -26.32 -39.75 18.54
N GLN A 77 -27.22 -39.06 19.25
CA GLN A 77 -28.66 -39.31 19.19
C GLN A 77 -29.19 -39.16 17.76
N GLY A 78 -28.79 -38.09 17.05
CA GLY A 78 -29.14 -37.90 15.64
C GLY A 78 -28.65 -39.05 14.75
N ILE A 79 -27.40 -39.50 14.94
CA ILE A 79 -26.81 -40.64 14.21
C ILE A 79 -27.64 -41.90 14.42
N ILE A 80 -28.03 -42.20 15.66
CA ILE A 80 -28.85 -43.36 16.01
C ILE A 80 -30.22 -43.26 15.34
N VAL A 81 -30.87 -42.10 15.35
CA VAL A 81 -32.15 -41.89 14.64
C VAL A 81 -31.99 -42.09 13.14
N ASN A 82 -30.92 -41.58 12.53
CA ASN A 82 -30.65 -41.76 11.10
C ASN A 82 -30.42 -43.23 10.72
N ILE A 83 -29.66 -43.97 11.52
CA ILE A 83 -29.46 -45.42 11.33
C ILE A 83 -30.79 -46.17 11.44
N GLN A 84 -31.63 -45.82 12.42
CA GLN A 84 -32.93 -46.45 12.58
C GLN A 84 -33.87 -46.12 11.41
N ALA A 85 -33.91 -44.87 10.97
CA ALA A 85 -34.68 -44.50 9.79
C ALA A 85 -34.28 -45.34 8.56
N ALA A 86 -32.98 -45.56 8.35
CA ALA A 86 -32.45 -46.35 7.24
C ALA A 86 -32.68 -47.88 7.37
N LEU A 87 -32.73 -48.41 8.60
CA LEU A 87 -32.90 -49.86 8.85
C LEU A 87 -34.38 -50.29 8.87
N TRP A 88 -35.25 -49.45 9.43
CA TRP A 88 -36.62 -49.82 9.75
C TRP A 88 -37.63 -49.34 8.70
N LEU A 89 -37.38 -48.23 8.01
CA LEU A 89 -38.27 -47.76 6.95
C LEU A 89 -37.83 -48.33 5.59
N GLN A 90 -38.81 -48.59 4.72
CA GLN A 90 -38.54 -49.07 3.38
C GLN A 90 -37.82 -47.98 2.57
N LYS A 91 -36.73 -48.38 1.89
CA LYS A 91 -35.97 -47.49 1.01
C LYS A 91 -36.88 -46.95 -0.10
N GLY A 92 -36.92 -45.63 -0.26
CA GLY A 92 -37.74 -44.95 -1.26
C GLY A 92 -39.17 -44.60 -0.81
N SER A 93 -39.51 -44.79 0.47
CA SER A 93 -40.75 -44.22 1.02
C SER A 93 -40.55 -42.75 1.40
N GLU A 94 -41.54 -41.89 1.11
CA GLU A 94 -41.48 -40.45 1.45
C GLU A 94 -41.19 -40.22 2.94
N ALA A 95 -41.76 -41.06 3.81
CA ALA A 95 -41.54 -41.02 5.24
C ALA A 95 -40.08 -41.30 5.64
N ALA A 96 -39.40 -42.22 4.94
CA ALA A 96 -37.99 -42.48 5.16
C ALA A 96 -37.11 -41.30 4.73
N ASP A 97 -37.40 -40.72 3.57
CA ASP A 97 -36.62 -39.62 3.03
C ASP A 97 -36.74 -38.35 3.89
N ILE A 98 -37.95 -38.04 4.38
CA ILE A 98 -38.17 -36.93 5.32
C ILE A 98 -37.44 -37.18 6.64
N LEU A 99 -37.60 -38.37 7.24
CA LEU A 99 -37.01 -38.67 8.54
C LEU A 99 -35.48 -38.69 8.50
N THR A 100 -34.90 -39.29 7.45
CA THR A 100 -33.44 -39.31 7.25
C THR A 100 -32.89 -37.90 7.00
N THR A 101 -33.57 -37.08 6.18
CA THR A 101 -33.18 -35.68 5.95
C THR A 101 -33.19 -34.88 7.25
N CYS A 102 -34.28 -34.97 8.04
CA CYS A 102 -34.37 -34.31 9.34
C CYS A 102 -33.27 -34.77 10.30
N ALA A 103 -32.99 -36.08 10.36
CA ALA A 103 -31.92 -36.63 11.19
C ALA A 103 -30.54 -36.15 10.74
N GLN A 104 -30.27 -36.06 9.44
CA GLN A 104 -29.00 -35.56 8.89
C GLN A 104 -28.81 -34.06 9.17
N LEU A 105 -29.84 -33.23 9.01
CA LEU A 105 -29.80 -31.81 9.38
C LEU A 105 -29.53 -31.62 10.88
N TRP A 106 -30.17 -32.45 11.72
CA TRP A 106 -29.90 -32.50 13.15
C TRP A 106 -28.44 -32.85 13.44
N ILE A 107 -27.91 -33.92 12.83
CA ILE A 107 -26.51 -34.34 12.99
C ILE A 107 -25.56 -33.22 12.59
N MET A 108 -25.75 -32.61 11.41
CA MET A 108 -24.91 -31.52 10.91
C MET A 108 -24.90 -30.33 11.86
N THR A 109 -26.07 -29.92 12.36
CA THR A 109 -26.22 -28.81 13.30
C THR A 109 -25.46 -29.08 14.60
N TYR A 110 -25.70 -30.23 15.24
CA TYR A 110 -25.06 -30.55 16.50
C TYR A 110 -23.58 -30.91 16.34
N ALA A 111 -23.16 -31.44 15.19
CA ALA A 111 -21.74 -31.63 14.86
C ALA A 111 -21.01 -30.28 14.74
N LEU A 112 -21.60 -29.29 14.07
CA LEU A 112 -21.05 -27.94 13.99
C LEU A 112 -20.97 -27.29 15.38
N LEU A 113 -22.03 -27.39 16.18
CA LEU A 113 -22.02 -26.88 17.56
C LEU A 113 -20.98 -27.61 18.42
N SER A 114 -20.79 -28.91 18.23
CA SER A 114 -19.75 -29.70 18.92
C SER A 114 -18.35 -29.21 18.53
N LEU A 115 -18.10 -28.95 17.24
CA LEU A 115 -16.86 -28.31 16.79
C LEU A 115 -16.64 -26.96 17.46
N PHE A 116 -17.68 -26.12 17.56
CA PHE A 116 -17.55 -24.81 18.22
C PHE A 116 -17.19 -24.94 19.69
N SER A 117 -17.85 -25.85 20.40
CA SER A 117 -17.53 -26.15 21.80
C SER A 117 -16.11 -26.70 21.96
N LEU A 118 -15.66 -27.56 21.05
CA LEU A 118 -14.30 -28.09 21.07
C LEU A 118 -13.27 -26.98 20.89
N LEU A 119 -13.50 -26.08 19.93
CA LEU A 119 -12.66 -24.91 19.71
C LEU A 119 -12.65 -23.98 20.94
N ASP A 120 -13.79 -23.79 21.61
CA ASP A 120 -13.85 -23.03 22.87
C ASP A 120 -13.07 -23.70 24.00
N VAL A 121 -13.12 -25.02 24.11
CA VAL A 121 -12.31 -25.79 25.06
C VAL A 121 -10.82 -25.57 24.79
N ILE A 122 -10.40 -25.71 23.53
CA ILE A 122 -8.99 -25.56 23.14
C ILE A 122 -8.52 -24.13 23.40
N PHE A 123 -9.33 -23.12 23.04
CA PHE A 123 -9.03 -21.72 23.29
C PHE A 123 -8.91 -21.40 24.79
N ASN A 124 -9.83 -21.90 25.60
CA ASN A 124 -9.78 -21.71 27.05
C ASN A 124 -8.60 -22.44 27.70
N LEU A 125 -8.16 -23.55 27.13
CA LEU A 125 -6.95 -24.24 27.60
C LEU A 125 -5.69 -23.47 27.18
N SER A 126 -5.62 -22.99 25.93
CA SER A 126 -4.46 -22.28 25.40
C SER A 126 -4.22 -20.95 26.12
N GLN A 127 -5.27 -20.23 26.53
CA GLN A 127 -5.14 -19.00 27.32
C GLN A 127 -4.48 -19.20 28.69
N LYS A 128 -4.41 -20.42 29.21
CA LYS A 128 -3.75 -20.71 30.48
C LYS A 128 -2.26 -20.98 30.35
N TRP A 129 -1.75 -21.03 29.11
CA TRP A 129 -0.34 -21.24 28.82
C TRP A 129 0.31 -19.87 28.50
N PRO A 130 1.38 -19.45 29.21
CA PRO A 130 1.95 -18.11 29.09
C PRO A 130 2.38 -17.71 27.67
N ALA A 131 2.84 -18.68 26.87
CA ALA A 131 3.27 -18.45 25.49
C ALA A 131 2.08 -18.22 24.53
N ALA A 132 0.93 -18.82 24.79
CA ALA A 132 -0.23 -18.78 23.91
C ALA A 132 -1.21 -17.63 24.25
N SER A 133 -1.16 -17.10 25.47
CA SER A 133 -2.01 -15.96 25.89
C SER A 133 -1.61 -14.62 25.24
N GLN A 134 -0.39 -14.50 24.72
CA GLN A 134 0.08 -13.30 24.01
C GLN A 134 -0.31 -13.29 22.52
N LEU A 135 -0.83 -14.40 22.00
CA LEU A 135 -1.23 -14.52 20.60
C LEU A 135 -2.71 -14.13 20.42
N PRO A 136 -3.10 -13.51 19.28
CA PRO A 136 -4.48 -13.13 18.99
C PRO A 136 -5.36 -14.33 18.58
N LEU A 137 -5.38 -15.39 19.40
CA LEU A 137 -6.03 -16.66 19.09
C LEU A 137 -7.54 -16.54 18.91
N LYS A 138 -8.19 -15.58 19.58
CA LYS A 138 -9.64 -15.37 19.48
C LYS A 138 -10.08 -15.14 18.03
N GLY A 139 -9.35 -14.33 17.28
CA GLY A 139 -9.63 -14.07 15.87
C GLY A 139 -9.49 -15.32 15.00
N ILE A 140 -8.47 -16.13 15.26
CA ILE A 140 -8.22 -17.39 14.53
C ILE A 140 -9.35 -18.39 14.79
N PHE A 141 -9.71 -18.64 16.04
CA PHE A 141 -10.80 -19.55 16.40
C PHE A 141 -12.15 -19.07 15.85
N GLN A 142 -12.42 -17.76 15.88
CA GLN A 142 -13.63 -17.19 15.25
C GLN A 142 -13.62 -17.39 13.73
N GLY A 143 -12.48 -17.21 13.07
CA GLY A 143 -12.32 -17.49 11.64
C GLY A 143 -12.61 -18.95 11.28
N ILE A 144 -12.08 -19.91 12.05
CA ILE A 144 -12.35 -21.34 11.85
C ILE A 144 -13.84 -21.64 12.06
N LYS A 145 -14.47 -21.08 13.10
CA LYS A 145 -15.91 -21.24 13.33
C LYS A 145 -16.74 -20.70 12.18
N LEU A 146 -16.38 -19.52 11.64
CA LEU A 146 -17.05 -18.92 10.49
C LEU A 146 -16.94 -19.80 9.24
N ILE A 147 -15.73 -20.25 8.91
CA ILE A 147 -15.51 -21.16 7.76
C ILE A 147 -16.31 -22.46 7.94
N GLY A 148 -16.28 -23.06 9.14
CA GLY A 148 -17.06 -24.24 9.46
C GLY A 148 -18.57 -24.03 9.31
N ALA A 149 -19.09 -22.87 9.76
CA ALA A 149 -20.49 -22.52 9.61
C ALA A 149 -20.91 -22.41 8.15
N ILE A 150 -20.09 -21.76 7.32
CA ILE A 150 -20.35 -21.61 5.88
C ILE A 150 -20.37 -22.97 5.20
N ILE A 151 -19.38 -23.83 5.46
CA ILE A 151 -19.30 -25.17 4.87
C ILE A 151 -20.51 -26.01 5.26
N VAL A 152 -20.82 -26.11 6.56
CA VAL A 152 -21.96 -26.90 7.02
C VAL A 152 -23.29 -26.30 6.53
N GLY A 153 -23.40 -24.97 6.45
CA GLY A 153 -24.54 -24.29 5.83
C GLY A 153 -24.77 -24.71 4.38
N ILE A 154 -23.70 -24.74 3.57
CA ILE A 154 -23.76 -25.21 2.18
C ILE A 154 -24.16 -26.69 2.12
N LEU A 155 -23.61 -27.54 2.99
CA LEU A 155 -23.98 -28.97 3.06
C LEU A 155 -25.46 -29.17 3.42
N MET A 156 -25.99 -28.38 4.35
CA MET A 156 -27.41 -28.43 4.74
C MET A 156 -28.33 -28.01 3.59
N ILE A 157 -28.00 -26.92 2.88
CA ILE A 157 -28.76 -26.46 1.71
C ILE A 157 -28.68 -27.48 0.57
N SER A 158 -27.48 -28.02 0.32
CA SER A 158 -27.24 -29.07 -0.67
C SER A 158 -28.11 -30.30 -0.41
N LEU A 159 -28.20 -30.73 0.86
CA LEU A 159 -29.05 -31.83 1.26
C LEU A 159 -30.54 -31.55 1.00
N LEU A 160 -31.02 -30.34 1.33
CA LEU A 160 -32.42 -29.94 1.15
C LEU A 160 -32.82 -29.84 -0.33
N ILE A 161 -31.90 -29.38 -1.20
CA ILE A 161 -32.14 -29.23 -2.64
C ILE A 161 -31.91 -30.56 -3.39
N GLY A 162 -31.26 -31.54 -2.76
CA GLY A 162 -30.91 -32.82 -3.38
C GLY A 162 -29.83 -32.69 -4.47
N GLN A 163 -29.01 -31.65 -4.40
CA GLN A 163 -27.95 -31.35 -5.38
C GLN A 163 -26.58 -31.42 -4.73
N SER A 164 -25.53 -31.72 -5.50
CA SER A 164 -24.18 -31.82 -4.92
C SER A 164 -23.69 -30.48 -4.34
N PRO A 165 -22.96 -30.47 -3.21
CA PRO A 165 -22.41 -29.24 -2.64
C PRO A 165 -21.48 -28.50 -3.61
N ALA A 166 -20.82 -29.25 -4.49
CA ALA A 166 -19.93 -28.71 -5.52
C ALA A 166 -20.64 -27.74 -6.47
N ILE A 167 -21.91 -27.98 -6.80
CA ILE A 167 -22.71 -27.09 -7.67
C ILE A 167 -23.00 -25.75 -6.95
N LEU A 168 -23.30 -25.79 -5.65
CA LEU A 168 -23.53 -24.57 -4.87
C LEU A 168 -22.23 -23.78 -4.72
N ILE A 169 -21.12 -24.46 -4.41
CA ILE A 169 -19.81 -23.83 -4.28
C ILE A 169 -19.36 -23.24 -5.62
N SER A 170 -19.56 -23.94 -6.73
CA SER A 170 -19.20 -23.43 -8.06
C SER A 170 -20.05 -22.22 -8.45
N GLY A 171 -21.35 -22.24 -8.15
CA GLY A 171 -22.25 -21.10 -8.37
C GLY A 171 -21.89 -19.88 -7.52
N LEU A 172 -21.66 -20.06 -6.21
CA LEU A 172 -21.21 -18.98 -5.32
C LEU A 172 -19.82 -18.46 -5.73
N GLY A 173 -18.91 -19.36 -6.11
CA GLY A 173 -17.56 -19.00 -6.55
C GLY A 173 -17.56 -18.20 -7.85
N ALA A 174 -18.37 -18.62 -8.84
CA ALA A 174 -18.55 -17.89 -10.09
C ALA A 174 -19.15 -16.50 -9.84
N MET A 175 -20.18 -16.40 -8.99
CA MET A 175 -20.78 -15.12 -8.61
C MET A 175 -19.77 -14.21 -7.89
N ALA A 176 -18.99 -14.76 -6.95
CA ALA A 176 -17.97 -14.01 -6.23
C ALA A 176 -16.87 -13.50 -7.17
N ALA A 177 -16.45 -14.31 -8.15
CA ALA A 177 -15.46 -13.90 -9.16
C ALA A 177 -15.99 -12.77 -10.06
N VAL A 178 -17.25 -12.87 -10.50
CA VAL A 178 -17.90 -11.80 -11.28
C VAL A 178 -18.02 -10.52 -10.45
N LEU A 179 -18.48 -10.62 -9.19
CA LEU A 179 -18.57 -9.47 -8.30
C LEU A 179 -17.18 -8.86 -8.05
N MET A 180 -16.15 -9.67 -7.84
CA MET A 180 -14.78 -9.18 -7.67
C MET A 180 -14.29 -8.47 -8.93
N LEU A 181 -14.56 -9.01 -10.12
CA LEU A 181 -14.20 -8.38 -11.39
C LEU A 181 -14.89 -7.01 -11.56
N VAL A 182 -16.20 -6.95 -11.28
CA VAL A 182 -17.02 -5.74 -11.43
C VAL A 182 -16.64 -4.67 -10.40
N PHE A 183 -16.37 -5.08 -9.15
CA PHE A 183 -16.09 -4.16 -8.05
C PHE A 183 -14.59 -3.92 -7.78
N LYS A 184 -13.69 -4.49 -8.59
CA LYS A 184 -12.24 -4.32 -8.44
C LYS A 184 -11.84 -2.85 -8.33
N ASP A 185 -12.21 -2.04 -9.33
CA ASP A 185 -11.79 -0.64 -9.40
C ASP A 185 -12.47 0.24 -8.34
N PRO A 186 -13.78 0.09 -8.03
CA PRO A 186 -14.40 0.75 -6.89
C PRO A 186 -13.74 0.46 -5.54
N ILE A 187 -13.37 -0.80 -5.27
CA ILE A 187 -12.69 -1.18 -4.01
C ILE A 187 -11.31 -0.52 -3.95
N LEU A 188 -10.54 -0.58 -5.04
CA LEU A 188 -9.23 0.07 -5.11
C LEU A 188 -9.32 1.59 -4.93
N GLY A 189 -10.29 2.23 -5.60
CA GLY A 189 -10.54 3.67 -5.46
C GLY A 189 -10.90 4.05 -4.02
N LEU A 190 -11.78 3.30 -3.37
CA LEU A 190 -12.18 3.51 -1.97
C LEU A 190 -10.98 3.40 -1.01
N VAL A 191 -10.22 2.30 -1.11
CA VAL A 191 -9.05 2.06 -0.26
C VAL A 191 -8.00 3.15 -0.47
N ALA A 192 -7.75 3.54 -1.72
CA ALA A 192 -6.81 4.60 -2.05
C ALA A 192 -7.27 5.96 -1.54
N GLY A 193 -8.56 6.30 -1.64
CA GLY A 193 -9.11 7.53 -1.10
C GLY A 193 -8.92 7.64 0.41
N ILE A 194 -9.25 6.58 1.15
CA ILE A 194 -9.01 6.52 2.61
C ILE A 194 -7.52 6.67 2.92
N GLN A 195 -6.65 6.00 2.16
CA GLN A 195 -5.20 6.06 2.36
C GLN A 195 -4.63 7.45 2.08
N LEU A 196 -5.08 8.14 1.03
CA LEU A 196 -4.68 9.51 0.71
C LEU A 196 -5.04 10.47 1.84
N SER A 197 -6.28 10.38 2.34
CA SER A 197 -6.74 11.23 3.44
C SER A 197 -6.11 10.87 4.79
N ALA A 198 -5.91 9.59 5.09
CA ALA A 198 -5.32 9.16 6.37
C ALA A 198 -3.83 9.49 6.49
N ASN A 199 -3.11 9.55 5.38
CA ASN A 199 -1.67 9.82 5.34
C ASN A 199 -1.32 11.28 4.99
N ASP A 200 -2.30 12.19 4.88
CA ASP A 200 -2.09 13.59 4.51
C ASP A 200 -1.22 13.78 3.23
N MET A 201 -1.34 12.86 2.26
CA MET A 201 -0.49 12.86 1.05
C MET A 201 -0.78 14.06 0.14
N LEU A 202 -2.01 14.57 0.19
CA LEU A 202 -2.49 15.67 -0.64
C LEU A 202 -3.58 16.46 0.11
N LYS A 203 -3.53 17.79 0.03
CA LYS A 203 -4.49 18.70 0.65
C LYS A 203 -5.16 19.59 -0.39
N LEU A 204 -6.34 20.12 -0.05
CA LEU A 204 -7.02 21.12 -0.88
C LEU A 204 -6.12 22.36 -1.00
N GLY A 205 -5.97 22.88 -2.22
CA GLY A 205 -5.12 24.00 -2.55
C GLY A 205 -3.65 23.65 -2.81
N ASP A 206 -3.21 22.41 -2.56
CA ASP A 206 -1.86 21.98 -2.91
C ASP A 206 -1.64 22.10 -4.42
N TRP A 207 -0.44 22.50 -4.82
CA TRP A 207 -0.02 22.41 -6.22
C TRP A 207 0.48 20.99 -6.51
N LEU A 208 -0.29 20.28 -7.33
CA LEU A 208 0.00 18.92 -7.79
C LEU A 208 0.49 18.94 -9.24
N GLU A 209 1.57 18.20 -9.50
CA GLU A 209 2.06 17.92 -10.85
C GLU A 209 2.12 16.39 -11.09
N MET A 210 1.41 15.93 -12.11
CA MET A 210 1.34 14.54 -12.56
C MET A 210 1.27 14.47 -14.09
N PRO A 211 2.42 14.43 -14.79
CA PRO A 211 2.49 14.52 -16.25
C PRO A 211 1.69 13.44 -16.98
N LYS A 212 1.64 12.21 -16.42
CA LYS A 212 0.90 11.07 -16.99
C LYS A 212 -0.58 11.37 -17.24
N TYR A 213 -1.18 12.23 -16.42
CA TYR A 213 -2.60 12.61 -16.53
C TYR A 213 -2.79 14.05 -17.03
N GLY A 214 -1.71 14.74 -17.40
CA GLY A 214 -1.78 16.16 -17.76
C GLY A 214 -2.32 17.02 -16.62
N ALA A 215 -1.95 16.71 -15.37
CA ALA A 215 -2.30 17.53 -14.22
C ALA A 215 -1.10 18.38 -13.81
N ASP A 216 -1.25 19.70 -13.82
CA ASP A 216 -0.27 20.65 -13.30
C ASP A 216 -1.01 21.90 -12.81
N GLY A 217 -1.33 21.90 -11.52
CA GLY A 217 -2.03 23.03 -10.92
C GLY A 217 -2.59 22.75 -9.52
N ALA A 218 -3.53 23.59 -9.10
CA ALA A 218 -4.06 23.57 -7.74
C ALA A 218 -5.14 22.50 -7.57
N VAL A 219 -5.05 21.73 -6.50
CA VAL A 219 -6.10 20.78 -6.10
C VAL A 219 -7.33 21.54 -5.64
N ILE A 220 -8.46 21.34 -6.31
CA ILE A 220 -9.72 22.03 -6.01
C ILE A 220 -10.75 21.15 -5.30
N ASP A 221 -10.61 19.83 -5.39
CA ASP A 221 -11.53 18.87 -4.80
C ASP A 221 -10.83 17.53 -4.54
N ILE A 222 -11.12 16.90 -3.41
CA ILE A 222 -10.61 15.57 -3.03
C ILE A 222 -11.82 14.73 -2.63
N GLY A 223 -12.26 13.88 -3.55
CA GLY A 223 -13.28 12.88 -3.32
C GLY A 223 -12.68 11.53 -2.91
N LEU A 224 -13.57 10.57 -2.65
CA LEU A 224 -13.17 9.22 -2.23
C LEU A 224 -12.52 8.42 -3.36
N THR A 225 -12.96 8.63 -4.60
CA THR A 225 -12.50 7.88 -5.78
C THR A 225 -11.79 8.75 -6.80
N THR A 226 -11.87 10.07 -6.67
CA THR A 226 -11.27 11.02 -7.62
C THR A 226 -10.75 12.27 -6.92
N VAL A 227 -9.75 12.90 -7.52
CA VAL A 227 -9.20 14.20 -7.16
C VAL A 227 -9.31 15.10 -8.38
N LYS A 228 -9.73 16.35 -8.19
CA LYS A 228 -9.79 17.35 -9.27
C LYS A 228 -8.70 18.38 -9.09
N VAL A 229 -8.00 18.63 -10.18
CA VAL A 229 -6.90 19.59 -10.26
C VAL A 229 -7.28 20.64 -11.29
N ARG A 230 -7.25 21.91 -10.90
CA ARG A 230 -7.36 23.03 -11.84
C ARG A 230 -5.96 23.36 -12.33
N ASN A 231 -5.72 23.10 -13.61
CA ASN A 231 -4.44 23.40 -14.24
C ASN A 231 -4.22 24.92 -14.36
N TRP A 232 -2.98 25.31 -14.62
CA TRP A 232 -2.63 26.74 -14.82
C TRP A 232 -3.31 27.40 -16.02
N ASP A 233 -3.71 26.60 -17.02
CA ASP A 233 -4.54 27.05 -18.15
C ASP A 233 -6.06 27.09 -17.83
N ASN A 234 -6.43 26.88 -16.56
CA ASN A 234 -7.79 26.82 -16.01
C ASN A 234 -8.63 25.60 -16.45
N THR A 235 -8.05 24.61 -17.11
CA THR A 235 -8.73 23.32 -17.35
C THR A 235 -8.84 22.50 -16.05
N ILE A 236 -9.75 21.52 -16.01
CA ILE A 236 -9.92 20.63 -14.85
C ILE A 236 -9.54 19.21 -15.26
N THR A 237 -8.46 18.71 -14.66
CA THR A 237 -8.06 17.30 -14.76
C THR A 237 -8.68 16.52 -13.59
N THR A 238 -9.37 15.43 -13.89
CA THR A 238 -9.93 14.51 -12.87
C THR A 238 -9.07 13.25 -12.84
N ILE A 239 -8.42 13.00 -11.71
CA ILE A 239 -7.49 11.89 -11.50
C ILE A 239 -8.15 10.87 -10.56
N PRO A 240 -8.17 9.57 -10.89
CA PRO A 240 -8.64 8.56 -9.94
C PRO A 240 -7.69 8.44 -8.75
N THR A 241 -8.22 8.30 -7.54
CA THR A 241 -7.44 8.26 -6.28
C THR A 241 -6.42 7.13 -6.26
N TRP A 242 -6.75 5.96 -6.82
CA TRP A 242 -5.82 4.83 -6.88
C TRP A 242 -4.52 5.16 -7.62
N SER A 243 -4.55 6.05 -8.62
CA SER A 243 -3.34 6.45 -9.35
C SER A 243 -2.42 7.34 -8.54
N LEU A 244 -2.95 8.11 -7.58
CA LEU A 244 -2.13 8.92 -6.66
C LEU A 244 -1.46 8.07 -5.57
N VAL A 245 -1.94 6.86 -5.35
CA VAL A 245 -1.32 5.89 -4.44
C VAL A 245 -0.35 4.96 -5.18
N SER A 246 -0.67 4.57 -6.43
CA SER A 246 0.13 3.61 -7.20
C SER A 246 1.29 4.25 -7.96
N ASP A 247 1.13 5.49 -8.42
CA ASP A 247 2.11 6.19 -9.27
C ASP A 247 2.76 7.35 -8.50
N SER A 248 3.96 7.75 -8.94
CA SER A 248 4.61 8.94 -8.40
C SER A 248 3.97 10.23 -8.93
N PHE A 249 3.70 11.17 -8.03
CA PHE A 249 3.33 12.55 -8.35
C PHE A 249 4.21 13.52 -7.56
N LYS A 250 4.27 14.78 -7.98
CA LYS A 250 4.94 15.83 -7.20
C LYS A 250 3.89 16.66 -6.47
N ASN A 251 4.12 16.85 -5.17
CA ASN A 251 3.39 17.82 -4.37
C ASN A 251 4.32 19.01 -4.07
N TRP A 252 4.00 20.18 -4.60
CA TRP A 252 4.76 21.41 -4.43
C TRP A 252 4.45 22.16 -3.12
N SER A 253 3.57 21.62 -2.26
CA SER A 253 3.29 22.17 -0.93
C SER A 253 4.55 22.29 -0.07
N GLY A 254 5.46 21.31 -0.14
CA GLY A 254 6.75 21.38 0.55
C GLY A 254 7.63 22.54 0.09
N MET A 255 7.64 22.86 -1.21
CA MET A 255 8.34 24.05 -1.73
C MET A 255 7.68 25.33 -1.21
N SER A 256 6.36 25.41 -1.27
CA SER A 256 5.59 26.56 -0.78
C SER A 256 5.80 26.81 0.73
N ALA A 257 5.83 25.75 1.53
CA ALA A 257 6.06 25.81 2.98
C ALA A 257 7.52 26.13 3.36
N SER A 258 8.50 25.78 2.51
CA SER A 258 9.92 26.05 2.78
C SER A 258 10.28 27.54 2.82
N GLY A 259 9.44 28.39 2.21
CA GLY A 259 9.69 29.82 2.08
C GLY A 259 10.85 30.15 1.13
N GLY A 260 11.23 29.23 0.24
CA GLY A 260 12.21 29.50 -0.81
C GLY A 260 12.05 28.61 -2.03
N ARG A 261 12.15 29.21 -3.22
CA ARG A 261 12.04 28.49 -4.50
C ARG A 261 13.40 28.37 -5.18
N ARG A 262 13.73 27.16 -5.64
CA ARG A 262 15.04 26.81 -6.19
C ARG A 262 15.25 27.39 -7.59
N ILE A 263 16.34 28.12 -7.77
CA ILE A 263 16.96 28.43 -9.06
C ILE A 263 17.96 27.31 -9.37
N LYS A 264 17.82 26.67 -10.53
CA LYS A 264 18.76 25.70 -11.07
C LYS A 264 18.84 25.87 -12.58
N ARG A 265 19.79 26.69 -13.03
CA ARG A 265 19.99 27.05 -14.45
C ARG A 265 21.48 27.21 -14.72
N SER A 266 21.88 26.98 -15.97
CA SER A 266 23.27 27.07 -16.39
C SER A 266 23.46 28.10 -17.50
N ILE A 267 24.64 28.71 -17.55
CA ILE A 267 25.15 29.38 -18.75
C ILE A 267 26.30 28.56 -19.31
N ASN A 268 26.41 28.46 -20.63
CA ASN A 268 27.48 27.71 -21.25
C ASN A 268 28.61 28.65 -21.68
N ILE A 269 29.82 28.39 -21.21
CA ILE A 269 31.01 29.16 -21.53
C ILE A 269 31.72 28.53 -22.73
N ASP A 270 32.14 29.36 -23.68
CA ASP A 270 33.03 28.96 -24.75
C ASP A 270 34.37 28.50 -24.17
N ALA A 271 34.66 27.21 -24.27
CA ALA A 271 35.87 26.62 -23.71
C ALA A 271 37.16 27.24 -24.28
N THR A 272 37.12 27.80 -25.49
CA THR A 272 38.27 28.48 -26.10
C THR A 272 38.56 29.85 -25.50
N SER A 273 37.63 30.42 -24.73
CA SER A 273 37.84 31.65 -23.97
C SER A 273 38.49 31.43 -22.60
N ILE A 274 38.70 30.17 -22.19
CA ILE A 274 39.29 29.84 -20.89
C ILE A 274 40.81 29.96 -20.96
N HIS A 275 41.38 30.76 -20.07
CA HIS A 275 42.83 30.97 -19.97
C HIS A 275 43.27 31.28 -18.54
N PHE A 276 44.59 31.27 -18.31
CA PHE A 276 45.18 31.78 -17.08
C PHE A 276 45.13 33.30 -17.07
N LEU A 277 44.82 33.88 -15.91
CA LEU A 277 44.77 35.32 -15.75
C LEU A 277 46.17 35.92 -15.86
N ASP A 278 46.33 36.92 -16.71
CA ASP A 278 47.52 37.75 -16.73
C ASP A 278 47.52 38.78 -15.57
N ASP A 279 48.61 39.51 -15.41
CA ASP A 279 48.74 40.46 -14.29
C ASP A 279 47.84 41.69 -14.47
N ASP A 280 47.58 42.12 -15.70
CA ASP A 280 46.69 43.26 -15.98
C ASP A 280 45.22 42.90 -15.66
N GLU A 281 44.79 41.70 -16.03
CA GLU A 281 43.49 41.14 -15.69
C GLU A 281 43.33 40.97 -14.18
N LYS A 282 44.36 40.48 -13.47
CA LYS A 282 44.35 40.40 -12.00
C LYS A 282 44.16 41.79 -11.39
N GLN A 283 44.91 42.79 -11.84
CA GLN A 283 44.78 44.16 -11.32
C GLN A 283 43.40 44.75 -11.61
N ARG A 284 42.86 44.53 -12.80
CA ARG A 284 41.50 44.97 -13.18
C ARG A 284 40.45 44.30 -12.30
N LEU A 285 40.52 42.98 -12.10
CA LEU A 285 39.57 42.23 -11.27
C LEU A 285 39.70 42.53 -9.76
N LEU A 286 40.88 42.95 -9.29
CA LEU A 286 41.09 43.40 -7.90
C LEU A 286 40.29 44.67 -7.55
N THR A 287 39.86 45.44 -8.56
CA THR A 287 38.98 46.60 -8.34
C THR A 287 37.56 46.19 -7.92
N ALA A 288 37.13 44.96 -8.23
CA ALA A 288 35.82 44.47 -7.88
C ALA A 288 35.73 44.14 -6.38
N GLN A 289 34.90 44.91 -5.65
CA GLN A 289 34.79 44.85 -4.19
C GLN A 289 34.45 43.43 -3.67
N LEU A 290 33.52 42.74 -4.33
CA LEU A 290 33.07 41.39 -3.94
C LEU A 290 34.15 40.30 -4.15
N LEU A 291 35.09 40.54 -5.06
CA LEU A 291 36.08 39.55 -5.48
C LEU A 291 37.43 39.73 -4.78
N LYS A 292 37.71 40.93 -4.28
CA LYS A 292 38.98 41.30 -3.62
C LYS A 292 39.41 40.34 -2.51
N PRO A 293 38.55 39.89 -1.56
CA PRO A 293 38.96 38.95 -0.51
C PRO A 293 39.38 37.58 -1.08
N TYR A 294 38.64 37.09 -2.07
CA TYR A 294 38.96 35.84 -2.77
C TYR A 294 40.30 35.96 -3.50
N LEU A 295 40.50 37.00 -4.31
CA LEU A 295 41.75 37.18 -5.06
C LEU A 295 42.97 37.30 -4.15
N THR A 296 42.85 38.04 -3.04
CA THR A 296 43.97 38.24 -2.10
C THR A 296 44.39 36.91 -1.46
N SER A 297 43.42 36.15 -0.93
CA SER A 297 43.69 34.85 -0.30
C SER A 297 44.20 33.81 -1.29
N ARG A 298 43.63 33.74 -2.49
CA ARG A 298 44.02 32.77 -3.52
C ARG A 298 45.39 33.07 -4.11
N HIS A 299 45.73 34.35 -4.28
CA HIS A 299 47.06 34.75 -4.72
C HIS A 299 48.12 34.31 -3.71
N GLN A 300 47.90 34.53 -2.41
CA GLN A 300 48.79 34.08 -1.34
C GLN A 300 48.97 32.55 -1.32
N GLU A 301 47.88 31.78 -1.38
CA GLU A 301 47.91 30.30 -1.41
C GLU A 301 48.72 29.77 -2.61
N ILE A 302 48.53 30.40 -3.78
CA ILE A 302 49.22 30.01 -5.01
C ILE A 302 50.72 30.34 -4.93
N ASP A 303 51.07 31.51 -4.41
CA ASP A 303 52.46 31.94 -4.27
C ASP A 303 53.22 31.06 -3.28
N GLU A 304 52.60 30.70 -2.15
CA GLU A 304 53.17 29.79 -1.16
C GLU A 304 53.41 28.38 -1.74
N TRP A 305 52.47 27.88 -2.55
CA TRP A 305 52.62 26.59 -3.23
C TRP A 305 53.72 26.65 -4.28
N ASN A 306 53.73 27.68 -5.13
CA ASN A 306 54.72 27.85 -6.20
C ASN A 306 56.16 28.00 -5.63
N LYS A 307 56.33 28.63 -4.46
CA LYS A 307 57.64 28.75 -3.78
C LYS A 307 58.26 27.41 -3.37
N GLN A 308 57.47 26.34 -3.28
CA GLN A 308 57.93 25.00 -2.89
C GLN A 308 58.42 24.17 -4.08
N LEU A 309 58.33 24.69 -5.32
CA LEU A 309 58.80 23.98 -6.52
C LEU A 309 60.28 24.24 -6.82
N ASP A 310 61.02 23.15 -7.06
CA ASP A 310 62.43 23.15 -7.49
C ASP A 310 62.64 23.37 -9.00
N ALA A 311 61.57 23.46 -9.81
CA ALA A 311 61.65 23.53 -11.28
C ALA A 311 60.71 24.60 -11.90
N PRO A 312 61.09 25.89 -11.85
CA PRO A 312 60.21 27.02 -12.16
C PRO A 312 60.07 27.39 -13.66
N GLU A 313 60.71 26.62 -14.56
CA GLU A 313 60.89 27.05 -15.96
C GLU A 313 59.64 26.93 -16.84
N SER A 314 58.58 26.22 -16.40
CA SER A 314 57.37 26.00 -17.19
C SER A 314 56.10 26.45 -16.48
N ALA A 315 55.21 27.12 -17.22
CA ALA A 315 53.87 27.46 -16.75
C ALA A 315 53.02 26.24 -16.34
N LEU A 316 53.37 25.05 -16.85
CA LEU A 316 52.72 23.79 -16.47
C LEU A 316 53.06 23.35 -15.04
N ASN A 317 54.17 23.84 -14.49
CA ASN A 317 54.63 23.52 -13.14
C ASN A 317 54.06 24.50 -12.11
N HIS A 318 53.55 25.66 -12.55
CA HIS A 318 53.01 26.68 -11.67
C HIS A 318 51.49 26.57 -11.57
N ARG A 319 50.99 26.70 -10.35
CA ARG A 319 49.57 26.91 -10.13
C ARG A 319 49.27 28.36 -10.48
N GLN A 320 48.21 28.57 -11.25
CA GLN A 320 47.76 29.90 -11.66
C GLN A 320 46.24 29.99 -11.55
N MET A 321 45.74 31.21 -11.36
CA MET A 321 44.30 31.46 -11.39
C MET A 321 43.81 31.44 -12.83
N THR A 322 42.68 30.80 -13.08
CA THR A 322 42.00 30.84 -14.37
C THR A 322 40.86 31.85 -14.31
N ASN A 323 40.60 32.49 -15.45
CA ASN A 323 39.50 33.44 -15.55
C ASN A 323 38.14 32.80 -15.19
N ILE A 324 37.89 31.57 -15.62
CA ILE A 324 36.67 30.82 -15.29
C ILE A 324 36.57 30.45 -13.80
N GLY A 325 37.69 30.11 -13.16
CA GLY A 325 37.72 29.82 -11.73
C GLY A 325 37.38 31.07 -10.90
N THR A 326 37.93 32.21 -11.32
CA THR A 326 37.69 33.52 -10.72
C THR A 326 36.25 34.01 -10.96
N PHE A 327 35.70 33.83 -12.17
CA PHE A 327 34.31 34.14 -12.48
C PHE A 327 33.34 33.34 -11.59
N ARG A 328 33.57 32.03 -11.43
CA ARG A 328 32.77 31.20 -10.51
C ARG A 328 32.82 31.70 -9.07
N ALA A 329 34.00 32.11 -8.60
CA ALA A 329 34.15 32.66 -7.26
C ALA A 329 33.40 33.99 -7.10
N TYR A 330 33.50 34.88 -8.10
CA TYR A 330 32.73 36.12 -8.16
C TYR A 330 31.22 35.86 -8.09
N LEU A 331 30.69 34.97 -8.93
CA LEU A 331 29.25 34.66 -8.94
C LEU A 331 28.77 34.09 -7.61
N ASN A 332 29.59 33.26 -6.96
CA ASN A 332 29.26 32.72 -5.64
C ASN A 332 29.16 33.85 -4.60
N GLU A 333 30.10 34.79 -4.58
CA GLU A 333 30.06 35.95 -3.68
C GLU A 333 28.94 36.94 -4.04
N TYR A 334 28.67 37.17 -5.32
CA TYR A 334 27.53 37.94 -5.79
C TYR A 334 26.22 37.36 -5.26
N LEU A 335 26.00 36.06 -5.44
CA LEU A 335 24.80 35.38 -4.94
C LEU A 335 24.75 35.38 -3.42
N ARG A 336 25.88 35.27 -2.70
CA ARG A 336 25.94 35.37 -1.23
C ARG A 336 25.56 36.75 -0.70
N HIS A 337 25.81 37.82 -1.46
CA HIS A 337 25.42 39.18 -1.08
C HIS A 337 24.06 39.61 -1.67
N HIS A 338 23.48 38.82 -2.58
CA HIS A 338 22.20 39.16 -3.22
C HIS A 338 21.02 39.18 -2.20
N PRO A 339 20.27 40.28 -2.06
CA PRO A 339 19.27 40.44 -0.99
C PRO A 339 18.05 39.51 -1.12
N ARG A 340 17.74 39.04 -2.34
CA ARG A 340 16.57 38.17 -2.63
C ARG A 340 16.91 36.67 -2.66
N ILE A 341 18.11 36.28 -2.23
CA ILE A 341 18.57 34.87 -2.17
C ILE A 341 18.71 34.43 -0.72
N ARG A 342 18.12 33.28 -0.38
CA ARG A 342 18.24 32.61 0.94
C ARG A 342 19.67 32.15 1.16
N LYS A 343 20.22 32.46 2.34
CA LYS A 343 21.62 32.12 2.72
C LYS A 343 21.71 30.89 3.61
N ASP A 344 20.61 30.54 4.25
CA ASP A 344 20.44 29.36 5.10
C ASP A 344 20.22 28.06 4.28
N MET A 345 19.94 28.20 2.98
CA MET A 345 19.78 27.10 2.03
C MET A 345 21.02 26.92 1.17
N THR A 346 21.14 25.77 0.51
CA THR A 346 22.27 25.48 -0.38
C THR A 346 22.41 26.55 -1.47
N LEU A 347 23.61 27.12 -1.52
CA LEU A 347 24.02 28.10 -2.52
C LEU A 347 25.36 27.64 -3.09
N MET A 348 25.40 27.39 -4.40
CA MET A 348 26.61 27.01 -5.10
C MET A 348 26.59 27.49 -6.56
N VAL A 349 27.77 27.87 -7.04
CA VAL A 349 28.05 28.03 -8.47
C VAL A 349 29.07 26.96 -8.82
N ARG A 350 28.74 26.07 -9.78
CA ARG A 350 29.59 24.91 -10.10
C ARG A 350 29.72 24.72 -11.61
N GLN A 351 30.81 24.06 -11.99
CA GLN A 351 31.00 23.59 -13.37
C GLN A 351 30.34 22.21 -13.51
N LEU A 352 29.59 22.01 -14.59
CA LEU A 352 29.14 20.69 -15.01
C LEU A 352 30.15 20.07 -15.98
N ALA A 353 29.91 18.83 -16.42
CA ALA A 353 30.71 18.24 -17.48
C ALA A 353 30.62 19.09 -18.75
N PRO A 354 31.74 19.36 -19.46
CA PRO A 354 31.70 20.00 -20.76
C PRO A 354 30.89 19.18 -21.76
N ASP A 355 30.20 19.86 -22.66
CA ASP A 355 29.46 19.27 -23.78
C ASP A 355 29.81 19.98 -25.11
N ASP A 356 29.13 19.61 -26.19
CA ASP A 356 29.29 20.22 -27.53
C ASP A 356 28.88 21.70 -27.57
N HIS A 357 28.18 22.17 -26.54
CA HIS A 357 27.82 23.56 -26.33
C HIS A 357 28.74 24.29 -25.35
N GLY A 358 29.91 23.75 -25.01
CA GLY A 358 30.93 24.40 -24.18
C GLY A 358 30.97 23.88 -22.74
N LEU A 359 31.33 24.74 -21.79
CA LEU A 359 31.43 24.39 -20.37
C LEU A 359 30.29 25.03 -19.56
N PRO A 360 29.29 24.26 -19.11
CA PRO A 360 28.18 24.79 -18.33
C PRO A 360 28.60 25.23 -16.92
N ILE A 361 28.25 26.45 -16.55
CA ILE A 361 28.31 27.00 -15.20
C ILE A 361 26.89 27.02 -14.63
N GLU A 362 26.60 26.09 -13.72
CA GLU A 362 25.30 25.97 -13.06
C GLU A 362 25.21 26.90 -11.84
N ILE A 363 24.18 27.72 -11.83
CA ILE A 363 23.71 28.51 -10.71
C ILE A 363 22.68 27.69 -9.93
N TYR A 364 23.02 27.36 -8.70
CA TYR A 364 22.14 26.64 -7.78
C TYR A 364 21.95 27.46 -6.51
N ALA A 365 20.75 28.02 -6.33
CA ALA A 365 20.42 28.84 -5.17
C ALA A 365 18.92 28.76 -4.88
N PHE A 366 18.50 29.29 -3.73
CA PHE A 366 17.09 29.43 -3.39
C PHE A 366 16.76 30.91 -3.22
N THR A 367 15.63 31.33 -3.79
CA THR A 367 15.06 32.66 -3.55
C THR A 367 14.44 32.74 -2.15
N ASN A 368 14.27 33.95 -1.63
CA ASN A 368 13.59 34.19 -0.34
C ASN A 368 12.07 34.34 -0.47
N THR A 369 11.52 34.01 -1.63
CA THR A 369 10.09 34.04 -1.94
C THR A 369 9.69 32.75 -2.63
N VAL A 370 8.41 32.42 -2.55
CA VAL A 370 7.79 31.31 -3.28
C VAL A 370 6.77 31.81 -4.31
N VAL A 371 6.49 33.12 -4.31
CA VAL A 371 5.58 33.77 -5.26
C VAL A 371 6.17 33.66 -6.65
N TRP A 372 5.41 33.09 -7.57
CA TRP A 372 5.93 32.73 -8.89
C TRP A 372 6.45 33.94 -9.67
N LEU A 373 5.65 35.02 -9.74
CA LEU A 373 6.04 36.23 -10.47
C LEU A 373 7.36 36.84 -9.94
N GLU A 374 7.51 36.91 -8.61
CA GLU A 374 8.73 37.43 -7.99
C GLU A 374 9.93 36.53 -8.25
N TYR A 375 9.76 35.21 -8.15
CA TYR A 375 10.79 34.22 -8.45
C TYR A 375 11.31 34.37 -9.89
N GLU A 376 10.42 34.51 -10.89
CA GLU A 376 10.83 34.71 -12.29
C GLU A 376 11.59 36.03 -12.47
N SER A 377 11.14 37.11 -11.82
CA SER A 377 11.82 38.41 -11.86
C SER A 377 13.22 38.35 -11.23
N ILE A 378 13.37 37.70 -10.07
CA ILE A 378 14.68 37.51 -9.41
C ILE A 378 15.61 36.70 -10.31
N GLN A 379 15.09 35.63 -10.91
CA GLN A 379 15.89 34.79 -11.78
C GLN A 379 16.34 35.53 -13.04
N ALA A 380 15.46 36.30 -13.69
CA ALA A 380 15.81 37.10 -14.86
C ALA A 380 16.91 38.12 -14.52
N ASP A 381 16.73 38.92 -13.45
CA ASP A 381 17.66 39.93 -12.97
C ASP A 381 19.07 39.36 -12.69
N ILE A 382 19.14 38.19 -12.04
CA ILE A 382 20.41 37.49 -11.80
C ILE A 382 21.08 37.09 -13.12
N PHE A 383 20.34 36.54 -14.08
CA PHE A 383 20.92 36.08 -15.33
C PHE A 383 21.28 37.23 -16.28
N ASP A 384 20.53 38.32 -16.29
CA ASP A 384 20.86 39.55 -17.03
C ASP A 384 22.21 40.11 -16.57
N HIS A 385 22.43 40.18 -15.25
CA HIS A 385 23.72 40.57 -14.67
C HIS A 385 24.85 39.61 -15.05
N ILE A 386 24.60 38.29 -14.95
CA ILE A 386 25.57 37.25 -15.32
C ILE A 386 25.99 37.39 -16.79
N PHE A 387 25.04 37.59 -17.70
CA PHE A 387 25.32 37.74 -19.12
C PHE A 387 26.12 39.01 -19.42
N ALA A 388 25.82 40.11 -18.75
CA ALA A 388 26.55 41.37 -18.93
C ALA A 388 28.00 41.32 -18.39
N VAL A 389 28.21 40.67 -17.24
CA VAL A 389 29.51 40.69 -16.56
C VAL A 389 30.48 39.60 -17.05
N VAL A 390 30.03 38.63 -17.86
CA VAL A 390 30.89 37.52 -18.28
C VAL A 390 32.12 37.98 -19.07
N GLU A 391 31.96 39.00 -19.92
CA GLU A 391 33.04 39.54 -20.77
C GLU A 391 34.10 40.28 -19.96
N GLU A 392 33.73 40.80 -18.77
CA GLU A 392 34.70 41.39 -17.84
C GLU A 392 35.72 40.36 -17.33
N PHE A 393 35.43 39.07 -17.42
CA PHE A 393 36.39 38.01 -17.10
C PHE A 393 37.13 37.49 -18.35
N GLY A 394 37.02 38.17 -19.50
CA GLY A 394 37.59 37.67 -20.76
C GLY A 394 36.95 36.36 -21.24
N LEU A 395 35.80 35.99 -20.68
CA LEU A 395 35.04 34.80 -21.03
C LEU A 395 33.99 35.17 -22.08
N ARG A 396 33.66 34.18 -22.92
CA ARG A 396 32.54 34.29 -23.87
C ARG A 396 31.50 33.24 -23.58
N ILE A 397 30.24 33.59 -23.81
CA ILE A 397 29.14 32.61 -23.79
C ILE A 397 29.22 31.83 -25.09
N HIS A 398 29.11 30.50 -25.00
CA HIS A 398 29.02 29.67 -26.19
C HIS A 398 27.75 30.00 -26.97
N GLN A 399 27.89 30.21 -28.27
CA GLN A 399 26.78 30.36 -29.20
C GLN A 399 26.99 29.40 -30.37
N THR A 400 25.97 28.63 -30.70
CA THR A 400 25.94 27.86 -31.95
C THR A 400 25.68 28.81 -33.11
N PRO A 401 26.37 28.67 -34.27
CA PRO A 401 26.13 29.53 -35.42
C PRO A 401 24.64 29.62 -35.77
N THR A 402 24.13 30.84 -35.86
CA THR A 402 22.74 31.10 -36.22
C THR A 402 22.60 31.27 -37.73
N GLY A 403 21.37 31.24 -38.24
CA GLY A 403 21.12 31.53 -39.66
C GLY A 403 21.57 32.93 -40.10
N SER A 404 21.72 33.89 -39.17
CA SER A 404 22.34 35.21 -39.43
C SER A 404 23.84 35.09 -39.71
N ASP A 405 24.56 34.31 -38.91
CA ASP A 405 26.02 34.16 -39.00
C ASP A 405 26.40 33.45 -40.31
N ILE A 406 25.65 32.41 -40.68
CA ILE A 406 25.82 31.71 -41.96
C ILE A 406 25.50 32.62 -43.15
N ARG A 407 24.48 33.49 -43.03
CA ARG A 407 24.16 34.47 -44.08
C ARG A 407 25.24 35.55 -44.21
N ALA A 408 25.78 36.04 -43.11
CA ALA A 408 26.91 36.98 -43.11
C ALA A 408 28.14 36.38 -43.82
N LEU A 409 28.44 35.09 -43.56
CA LEU A 409 29.47 34.33 -44.27
C LEU A 409 29.17 34.15 -45.77
N SER A 410 27.91 33.92 -46.15
CA SER A 410 27.53 33.80 -47.57
C SER A 410 27.64 35.13 -48.33
N GLY A 411 27.48 36.26 -47.63
CA GLY A 411 27.66 37.60 -48.18
C GLY A 411 29.13 37.93 -48.45
N THR A 412 30.04 37.49 -47.57
CA THR A 412 31.49 37.63 -47.77
C THR A 412 32.08 36.66 -48.80
N LEU A 413 31.46 35.50 -49.03
CA LEU A 413 31.88 34.52 -50.05
C LEU A 413 31.37 34.84 -51.48
N ARG A 414 30.53 35.87 -51.65
CA ARG A 414 30.00 36.32 -52.96
C ARG A 414 30.83 37.42 -53.62
N HIS A 415 31.95 37.80 -53.02
CA HIS A 415 33.01 38.62 -53.59
C HIS A 415 34.28 37.79 -53.71
#